data_AF-A0A9D2RYQ7-F1
#
_entry.id   AF-A0A9D2RYQ7-F1
#
_cell.length_a   1.000
_cell.length_b   1.000
_cell.length_c   1.000
_cell.angle_alpha   90.00
_cell.angle_beta   90.00
_cell.angle_gamma   90.00
#
_symmetry.space_group_name_H-M   'P 1'
#
loop_
_entity.id
_entity.type
_entity.pdbx_description
1 polymer ?
#
loop_
_entity_poly.entity_id
_entity_poly.type
_entity_poly.pdbx_seq_one_letter_code
_entity_poly.pdbx_strand_id
1 'polypeptide(L)'
;MTILLVDSDKRALDREAQRLSRRQSGIVVVLHSSAADAEKFAMHHDVDIVYVREKLDEMSGQELVRRILRFRPTAECHVLGPEEDIPFAGASCREWDPFETEANEFDSPQEENTMVGALVNRMEAKPLGRHYSFAKTEREGDLPMTEHELRGLGRRQLLELMLEQGKEMESSKAAYEKDLDFLKAEHERDLEYLKAEHEKETSQLKKELEQAKAAIKEQANSVNEAELEAQKSQFEQTVESLKAQHQQDLDALREEHKEETAHLREELEQAKKSLEKREIALNEAGSIAVAALQINGVFEAAQAASQQYIENIRSLSDRQAAICAQRDVENRVEVERKLKEAEEKCAAMEYASKRKCEAMEQEAKQKSEAYWTEVSRRLQSFYENHRELKRLLDFGTPGAQF
;
A
#
# COMPACT_ATOMS: atom_id res chain seq x y z
N MET A 1 -3.37 31.28 -19.10
CA MET A 1 -1.91 31.30 -19.31
C MET A 1 -1.31 30.18 -18.48
N THR A 2 -0.75 29.18 -19.14
CA THR A 2 -0.10 28.02 -18.50
C THR A 2 1.40 28.22 -18.53
N ILE A 3 2.01 28.25 -17.34
CA ILE A 3 3.45 28.40 -17.18
C ILE A 3 4.01 27.08 -16.66
N LEU A 4 5.02 26.56 -17.35
CA LEU A 4 5.75 25.36 -16.97
C LEU A 4 7.08 25.77 -16.33
N LEU A 5 7.33 25.36 -15.09
CA LEU A 5 8.60 25.55 -14.41
C LEU A 5 9.29 24.20 -14.22
N VAL A 6 10.55 24.11 -14.66
CA VAL A 6 11.36 22.90 -14.59
C VAL A 6 12.65 23.19 -13.83
N ASP A 7 12.81 22.54 -12.68
CA ASP A 7 14.00 22.67 -11.83
C ASP A 7 14.25 21.38 -11.06
N SER A 8 15.49 20.90 -11.06
CA SER A 8 15.89 19.68 -10.34
C SER A 8 15.84 19.83 -8.82
N ASP A 9 16.00 21.06 -8.29
CA ASP A 9 15.84 21.29 -6.86
C ASP A 9 14.36 21.41 -6.47
N LYS A 10 13.83 20.33 -5.88
CA LYS A 10 12.47 20.29 -5.32
C LYS A 10 12.21 21.39 -4.28
N ARG A 11 13.23 21.77 -3.50
CA ARG A 11 13.08 22.84 -2.50
C ARG A 11 12.93 24.20 -3.17
N ALA A 12 13.59 24.42 -4.31
CA ALA A 12 13.42 25.63 -5.09
C ALA A 12 12.02 25.70 -5.71
N LEU A 13 11.54 24.58 -6.30
CA LEU A 13 10.17 24.47 -6.80
C LEU A 13 9.12 24.77 -5.73
N ASP A 14 9.27 24.24 -4.52
CA ASP A 14 8.31 24.46 -3.42
C ASP A 14 8.30 25.92 -2.94
N ARG A 15 9.46 26.59 -2.92
CA ARG A 15 9.54 28.04 -2.62
C ARG A 15 8.78 28.86 -3.66
N GLU A 16 8.93 28.49 -4.93
CA GLU A 16 8.25 29.14 -6.05
C GLU A 16 6.74 28.87 -6.06
N ALA A 17 6.33 27.64 -5.74
CA ALA A 17 4.93 27.25 -5.55
C ALA A 17 4.23 28.12 -4.49
N GLN A 18 4.91 28.32 -3.35
CA GLN A 18 4.40 29.14 -2.25
C GLN A 18 4.37 30.63 -2.62
N ARG A 19 5.38 31.12 -3.34
CA ARG A 19 5.44 32.50 -3.84
C ARG A 19 4.28 32.81 -4.79
N LEU A 20 3.93 31.85 -5.64
CA LEU A 20 2.90 31.98 -6.66
C LEU A 20 1.48 31.77 -6.13
N SER A 21 1.31 30.86 -5.17
CA SER A 21 0.01 30.65 -4.48
C SER A 21 -0.48 31.90 -3.74
N ARG A 22 0.44 32.80 -3.34
CA ARG A 22 0.09 34.08 -2.68
C ARG A 22 -0.41 35.15 -3.66
N ARG A 23 -0.16 35.01 -4.96
CA ARG A 23 -0.62 35.97 -5.98
C ARG A 23 -1.87 35.42 -6.66
N GLN A 24 -3.02 36.04 -6.41
CA GLN A 24 -4.25 35.77 -7.18
C GLN A 24 -4.07 36.31 -8.61
N SER A 25 -3.54 35.47 -9.49
CA SER A 25 -3.46 35.73 -10.92
C SER A 25 -4.05 34.54 -11.64
N GLY A 26 -4.82 34.75 -12.72
CA GLY A 26 -5.46 33.71 -13.54
C GLY A 26 -4.46 32.89 -14.36
N ILE A 27 -3.34 32.52 -13.76
CA ILE A 27 -2.20 31.80 -14.32
C ILE A 27 -2.16 30.41 -13.68
N VAL A 28 -2.03 29.38 -14.50
CA VAL A 28 -1.83 28.00 -14.03
C VAL A 28 -0.34 27.73 -14.10
N VAL A 29 0.29 27.48 -12.95
CA VAL A 29 1.72 27.16 -12.86
C VAL A 29 1.86 25.66 -12.63
N VAL A 30 2.64 25.00 -13.49
CA VAL A 30 2.91 23.56 -13.44
C VAL A 30 4.39 23.37 -13.13
N LEU A 31 4.69 22.55 -12.11
CA LEU A 31 6.02 22.37 -11.56
C LEU A 31 6.52 20.95 -11.84
N HIS A 32 7.71 20.80 -12.42
CA HIS A 32 8.32 19.51 -12.69
C HIS A 32 9.77 19.46 -12.21
N SER A 33 10.12 18.40 -11.48
CA SER A 33 11.49 18.16 -11.01
C SER A 33 12.38 17.37 -11.97
N SER A 34 11.78 16.79 -13.01
CA SER A 34 12.45 15.96 -14.02
C SER A 34 12.23 16.57 -15.41
N ALA A 35 13.27 16.51 -16.24
CA ALA A 35 13.22 17.00 -17.61
C ALA A 35 12.31 16.10 -18.47
N ALA A 36 12.38 14.78 -18.27
CA ALA A 36 11.54 13.81 -18.98
C ALA A 36 10.04 13.99 -18.70
N ASP A 37 9.67 14.27 -17.44
CA ASP A 37 8.27 14.52 -17.07
C ASP A 37 7.76 15.83 -17.66
N ALA A 38 8.60 16.87 -17.68
CA ALA A 38 8.27 18.15 -18.30
C ALA A 38 8.10 18.03 -19.83
N GLU A 39 8.97 17.26 -20.49
CA GLU A 39 8.86 16.97 -21.93
C GLU A 39 7.53 16.25 -22.23
N LYS A 40 7.20 15.21 -21.46
CA LYS A 40 5.94 14.46 -21.60
C LYS A 40 4.71 15.32 -21.34
N PHE A 41 4.78 16.23 -20.37
CA PHE A 41 3.69 17.17 -20.09
C PHE A 41 3.47 18.14 -21.25
N ALA A 42 4.56 18.71 -21.78
CA ALA A 42 4.52 19.63 -22.92
C ALA A 42 3.97 18.98 -24.20
N MET A 43 4.15 17.66 -24.38
CA MET A 43 3.55 16.92 -25.50
C MET A 43 2.01 16.86 -25.47
N HIS A 44 1.37 17.06 -24.32
CA HIS A 44 -0.07 16.77 -24.14
C HIS A 44 -0.92 17.97 -23.69
N HIS A 45 -0.31 19.06 -23.20
CA HIS A 45 -1.05 20.20 -22.60
C HIS A 45 -0.51 21.52 -23.09
N ASP A 46 -1.32 22.48 -23.56
CA ASP A 46 -0.85 23.77 -24.09
C ASP A 46 -0.16 24.63 -23.03
N VAL A 47 1.13 24.92 -23.28
CA VAL A 47 2.03 25.71 -22.43
C VAL A 47 2.39 26.98 -23.17
N ASP A 48 2.15 28.12 -22.52
CA ASP A 48 2.41 29.45 -23.09
C ASP A 48 3.84 29.91 -22.79
N ILE A 49 4.31 29.68 -21.54
CA ILE A 49 5.65 30.08 -21.09
C ILE A 49 6.33 28.91 -20.38
N VAL A 50 7.61 28.68 -20.65
CA VAL A 50 8.44 27.65 -20.02
C VAL A 50 9.64 28.32 -19.36
N TYR A 51 9.83 28.10 -18.06
CA TYR A 51 11.04 28.47 -17.34
C TYR A 51 11.82 27.19 -17.00
N VAL A 52 13.08 27.12 -17.43
CA VAL A 52 13.94 25.94 -17.23
C VAL A 52 15.23 26.36 -16.56
N ARG A 53 15.69 25.61 -15.56
CA ARG A 53 17.02 25.83 -14.96
C ARG A 53 18.13 25.45 -15.94
N GLU A 54 19.18 26.25 -16.02
CA GLU A 54 20.34 26.02 -16.90
C GLU A 54 20.93 24.60 -16.76
N LYS A 55 21.02 24.12 -15.53
CA LYS A 55 21.49 22.78 -15.19
C LYS A 55 20.36 21.97 -14.53
N LEU A 56 19.92 20.91 -15.20
CA LEU A 56 19.05 19.88 -14.64
C LEU A 56 19.86 18.59 -14.42
N ASP A 57 19.31 17.68 -13.63
CA ASP A 57 19.94 16.39 -13.30
C ASP A 57 20.09 15.48 -14.53
N GLU A 58 19.12 15.54 -15.46
CA GLU A 58 19.05 14.65 -16.62
C GLU A 58 19.72 15.22 -17.88
N MET A 59 19.69 16.55 -18.05
CA MET A 59 20.17 17.24 -19.24
C MET A 59 20.36 18.74 -19.00
N SER A 60 20.92 19.45 -19.98
CA SER A 60 20.98 20.92 -19.92
C SER A 60 19.60 21.54 -20.14
N GLY A 61 19.33 22.66 -19.50
CA GLY A 61 18.08 23.41 -19.69
C GLY A 61 17.89 23.85 -21.15
N GLN A 62 18.98 24.21 -21.82
CA GLN A 62 18.97 24.55 -23.25
C GLN A 62 18.56 23.36 -24.14
N GLU A 63 18.99 22.14 -23.81
CA GLU A 63 18.57 20.95 -24.54
C GLU A 63 17.07 20.65 -24.36
N LEU A 64 16.56 20.79 -23.13
CA LEU A 64 15.13 20.62 -22.86
C LEU A 64 14.28 21.64 -23.64
N VAL A 65 14.70 22.90 -23.67
CA VAL A 65 14.03 23.96 -24.46
C VAL A 65 13.98 23.59 -25.95
N ARG A 66 15.08 23.11 -26.53
CA ARG A 66 15.11 22.66 -27.94
C ARG A 66 14.12 21.52 -28.20
N ARG A 67 13.91 20.62 -27.24
CA ARG A 67 12.94 19.51 -27.37
C ARG A 67 11.51 20.00 -27.27
N ILE A 68 11.21 20.88 -26.31
CA ILE A 68 9.87 21.44 -26.13
C ILE A 68 9.46 22.26 -27.35
N LEU A 69 10.35 23.10 -27.90
CA LEU A 69 10.08 23.91 -29.08
C LEU A 69 9.76 23.08 -30.34
N ARG A 70 10.20 21.82 -30.43
CA ARG A 70 9.82 20.91 -31.54
C ARG A 70 8.34 20.55 -31.53
N PHE A 71 7.75 20.43 -30.34
CA PHE A 71 6.33 20.11 -30.17
C PHE A 71 5.48 21.38 -30.08
N ARG A 72 6.07 22.46 -29.54
CA ARG A 72 5.42 23.75 -29.23
C ARG A 72 6.24 24.92 -29.73
N PRO A 73 6.16 25.24 -31.04
CA PRO A 73 6.97 26.32 -31.62
C PRO A 73 6.54 27.71 -31.15
N THR A 74 5.34 27.86 -30.57
CA THR A 74 4.78 29.14 -30.11
C THR A 74 4.98 29.37 -28.61
N ALA A 75 5.63 28.46 -27.88
CA ALA A 75 5.88 28.61 -26.45
C ALA A 75 7.07 29.53 -26.19
N GLU A 76 6.94 30.43 -25.22
CA GLU A 76 8.02 31.32 -24.81
C GLU A 76 8.93 30.64 -23.77
N CYS A 77 10.20 30.37 -24.09
CA CYS A 77 11.09 29.56 -23.26
C CYS A 77 12.26 30.36 -22.67
N HIS A 78 12.36 30.44 -21.36
CA HIS A 78 13.41 31.16 -20.64
C HIS A 78 14.31 30.19 -19.88
N VAL A 79 15.63 30.35 -20.02
CA VAL A 79 16.62 29.59 -19.24
C VAL A 79 17.08 30.45 -18.07
N LEU A 80 16.87 29.97 -16.86
CA LEU A 80 17.20 30.66 -15.61
C LEU A 80 18.55 30.17 -15.05
N GLY A 81 19.34 31.11 -14.54
CA GLY A 81 20.56 30.80 -13.79
C GLY A 81 20.29 30.06 -12.46
N PRO A 82 21.34 29.54 -11.79
CA PRO A 82 21.21 28.68 -10.60
C PRO A 82 20.46 29.31 -9.41
N GLU A 83 20.51 30.63 -9.25
CA GLU A 83 19.87 31.37 -8.15
C GLU A 83 18.96 32.51 -8.66
N GLU A 84 18.54 32.43 -9.92
CA GLU A 84 17.68 33.44 -10.52
C GLU A 84 16.21 33.18 -10.17
N ASP A 85 15.55 34.25 -9.70
CA ASP A 85 14.13 34.27 -9.40
C ASP A 85 13.30 34.31 -10.68
N ILE A 86 12.21 33.54 -10.73
CA ILE A 86 11.33 33.55 -11.91
C ILE A 86 10.68 34.94 -12.05
N PRO A 87 10.80 35.62 -13.20
CA PRO A 87 10.26 36.96 -13.38
C PRO A 87 8.74 36.91 -13.59
N PHE A 88 7.96 37.08 -12.53
CA PHE A 88 6.50 37.22 -12.65
C PHE A 88 6.05 38.69 -12.69
N ALA A 89 5.92 39.21 -13.91
CA ALA A 89 5.17 40.41 -14.36
C ALA A 89 5.45 41.75 -13.66
N GLY A 90 6.13 42.65 -14.38
CA GLY A 90 6.18 44.09 -14.11
C GLY A 90 7.41 44.84 -14.63
N ALA A 91 8.50 44.13 -14.95
CA ALA A 91 9.71 44.72 -15.50
C ALA A 91 9.92 44.22 -16.93
N SER A 92 10.34 45.12 -17.81
CA SER A 92 10.50 44.94 -19.25
C SER A 92 10.94 43.54 -19.65
N CYS A 93 10.12 42.87 -20.47
CA CYS A 93 10.61 41.87 -21.39
C CYS A 93 11.78 42.51 -22.14
N ARG A 94 13.02 42.08 -21.86
CA ARG A 94 14.08 42.26 -22.84
C ARG A 94 13.57 41.57 -24.10
N GLU A 95 13.48 42.32 -25.18
CA GLU A 95 13.15 41.80 -26.49
C GLU A 95 13.97 40.54 -26.74
N TRP A 96 13.27 39.45 -27.02
CA TRP A 96 13.88 38.19 -27.37
C TRP A 96 14.00 38.15 -28.89
N ASP A 97 15.22 38.25 -29.40
CA ASP A 97 15.52 38.18 -30.84
C ASP A 97 15.41 36.73 -31.32
N PRO A 98 14.54 36.42 -32.31
CA PRO A 98 14.48 35.11 -32.92
C PRO A 98 15.50 35.01 -34.06
N PHE A 99 16.39 34.01 -33.96
CA PHE A 99 17.41 33.61 -34.93
C PHE A 99 18.71 34.44 -34.96
N GLU A 100 19.66 34.08 -34.09
CA GLU A 100 21.03 33.92 -34.55
C GLU A 100 21.28 32.44 -34.82
N THR A 101 21.49 32.14 -36.10
CA THR A 101 21.94 30.82 -36.53
C THR A 101 23.43 30.81 -36.22
N GLU A 102 23.83 30.20 -35.11
CA GLU A 102 25.24 29.93 -34.84
C GLU A 102 25.76 28.98 -35.93
N ALA A 103 26.39 29.57 -36.94
CA ALA A 103 27.56 28.97 -37.55
C ALA A 103 28.59 28.82 -36.42
N ASN A 104 28.99 27.58 -36.13
CA ASN A 104 30.09 27.26 -35.23
C ASN A 104 31.38 27.96 -35.71
N GLU A 105 31.62 29.17 -35.22
CA GLU A 105 32.97 29.67 -34.97
C GLU A 105 33.38 29.18 -33.58
N PHE A 106 34.33 28.26 -33.60
CA PHE A 106 34.98 27.66 -32.46
C PHE A 106 35.84 28.72 -31.77
N ASP A 107 35.35 29.29 -30.67
CA ASP A 107 36.15 30.21 -29.85
C ASP A 107 37.07 29.43 -28.89
N SER A 108 38.28 29.97 -28.78
CA SER A 108 39.44 29.37 -28.13
C SER A 108 39.35 29.47 -26.60
N PRO A 109 39.91 28.52 -25.84
CA PRO A 109 40.14 28.72 -24.43
C PRO A 109 41.22 29.78 -24.23
N GLN A 110 40.89 30.80 -23.44
CA GLN A 110 41.87 31.70 -22.84
C GLN A 110 42.73 30.90 -21.84
N GLU A 111 43.98 30.64 -22.23
CA GLU A 111 45.06 30.31 -21.30
C GLU A 111 46.15 31.37 -21.39
N GLU A 112 46.25 32.10 -20.29
CA GLU A 112 47.46 32.57 -19.63
C GLU A 112 48.51 33.34 -20.44
N ASN A 113 48.64 34.60 -20.04
CA ASN A 113 49.82 35.44 -20.21
C ASN A 113 51.11 34.69 -19.88
N THR A 114 51.78 34.12 -20.87
CA THR A 114 53.23 33.91 -20.81
C THR A 114 53.83 33.99 -22.22
N MET A 115 54.48 35.11 -22.49
CA MET A 115 55.68 35.20 -23.33
C MET A 115 55.59 34.62 -24.75
N VAL A 116 54.74 35.17 -25.62
CA VAL A 116 54.93 35.07 -27.08
C VAL A 116 54.80 36.44 -27.76
N GLY A 117 55.40 37.46 -27.14
CA GLY A 117 55.74 38.73 -27.80
C GLY A 117 57.10 38.69 -28.51
N ALA A 118 57.72 37.51 -28.65
CA ALA A 118 59.11 37.38 -29.10
C ALA A 118 59.34 36.14 -29.96
N LEU A 119 58.72 36.07 -31.14
CA LEU A 119 59.21 35.19 -32.22
C LEU A 119 58.68 35.62 -33.60
N VAL A 120 58.78 36.91 -33.92
CA VAL A 120 58.71 37.41 -35.31
C VAL A 120 60.09 37.46 -35.98
N ASN A 121 61.17 37.08 -35.28
CA ASN A 121 62.53 37.13 -35.81
C ASN A 121 63.20 35.76 -35.77
N ARG A 122 62.76 34.80 -36.60
CA ARG A 122 63.65 33.75 -37.14
C ARG A 122 63.04 32.99 -38.32
N MET A 123 62.53 33.70 -39.31
CA MET A 123 62.72 33.21 -40.67
C MET A 123 63.87 34.01 -41.24
N GLU A 124 65.06 33.40 -41.24
CA GLU A 124 66.08 33.79 -42.20
C GLU A 124 65.41 33.63 -43.57
N ALA A 125 64.87 34.73 -44.08
CA ALA A 125 64.52 34.85 -45.48
C ALA A 125 65.82 34.65 -46.23
N LYS A 126 66.18 33.39 -46.51
CA LYS A 126 67.18 33.06 -47.52
C LYS A 126 66.70 33.78 -48.77
N PRO A 127 67.50 34.71 -49.32
CA PRO A 127 67.11 35.37 -50.55
C PRO A 127 67.18 34.30 -51.64
N LEU A 128 66.05 33.65 -51.93
CA LEU A 128 65.85 32.89 -53.17
C LEU A 128 65.63 33.91 -54.30
N GLY A 129 66.69 34.63 -54.59
CA GLY A 129 66.80 35.56 -55.68
C GLY A 129 68.20 35.41 -56.23
N ARG A 130 68.44 34.38 -57.05
CA ARG A 130 69.60 34.42 -57.94
C ARG A 130 69.40 35.63 -58.84
N HIS A 131 70.25 36.64 -58.67
CA HIS A 131 70.30 37.79 -59.54
C HIS A 131 70.45 37.33 -60.99
N TYR A 132 69.37 37.46 -61.76
CA TYR A 132 69.41 37.29 -63.21
C TYR A 132 70.03 38.56 -63.78
N SER A 133 71.35 38.57 -63.90
CA SER A 133 72.06 39.63 -64.61
C SER A 133 71.86 39.40 -66.10
N PHE A 134 70.89 40.13 -66.68
CA PHE A 134 70.76 40.24 -68.13
C PHE A 134 71.98 41.00 -68.68
N ALA A 135 73.04 40.27 -68.99
CA ALA A 135 74.17 40.82 -69.72
C ALA A 135 73.75 41.02 -71.18
N LYS A 136 73.44 42.27 -71.56
CA LYS A 136 73.41 42.64 -72.98
C LYS A 136 74.79 42.32 -73.55
N THR A 137 74.86 41.29 -74.38
CA THR A 137 76.00 41.13 -75.28
C THR A 137 75.71 42.05 -76.44
N GLU A 138 76.28 43.27 -76.40
CA GLU A 138 76.34 44.13 -77.59
C GLU A 138 77.14 43.34 -78.63
N ARG A 139 76.44 42.86 -79.67
CA ARG A 139 77.11 42.28 -80.83
C ARG A 139 77.46 43.41 -81.78
N GLU A 140 78.61 43.24 -82.44
CA GLU A 140 79.20 44.16 -83.42
C GLU A 140 78.22 44.36 -84.60
N GLY A 141 77.25 45.29 -84.43
CA GLY A 141 76.09 45.46 -85.30
C GLY A 141 74.96 46.32 -84.71
N ASP A 142 74.93 46.53 -83.39
CA ASP A 142 73.89 47.34 -82.69
C ASP A 142 74.04 48.88 -82.87
N LEU A 143 74.96 49.36 -83.71
CA LEU A 143 75.14 50.79 -83.99
C LEU A 143 74.20 51.24 -85.12
N PRO A 144 73.33 52.25 -84.91
CA PRO A 144 72.44 52.74 -85.96
C PRO A 144 73.25 53.38 -87.09
N MET A 145 73.10 52.88 -88.32
CA MET A 145 73.67 53.50 -89.52
C MET A 145 73.20 54.95 -89.67
N THR A 146 74.08 55.81 -90.18
CA THR A 146 73.74 57.20 -90.49
C THR A 146 72.90 57.27 -91.78
N GLU A 147 72.00 58.25 -91.91
CA GLU A 147 71.10 58.41 -93.08
C GLU A 147 71.85 58.47 -94.43
N HIS A 148 73.13 58.82 -94.44
CA HIS A 148 73.95 58.88 -95.63
C HIS A 148 74.34 57.48 -96.15
N GLU A 149 74.60 56.55 -95.23
CA GLU A 149 74.94 55.15 -95.52
C GLU A 149 73.72 54.38 -96.02
N LEU A 150 72.52 54.70 -95.52
CA LEU A 150 71.25 54.15 -96.01
C LEU A 150 70.91 54.55 -97.45
N ARG A 151 71.30 55.75 -97.90
CA ARG A 151 71.03 56.25 -99.27
C ARG A 151 71.98 55.67 -100.33
N GLY A 152 73.15 55.16 -99.92
CA GLY A 152 74.13 54.54 -100.81
C GLY A 152 73.86 53.06 -101.11
N LEU A 153 72.93 52.43 -100.37
CA LEU A 153 72.62 51.02 -100.49
C LEU A 153 71.65 50.76 -101.66
N GLY A 154 71.98 49.79 -102.51
CA GLY A 154 71.07 49.33 -103.55
C GLY A 154 69.84 48.64 -102.94
N ARG A 155 68.69 48.66 -103.64
CA ARG A 155 67.43 48.01 -103.21
C ARG A 155 67.61 46.58 -102.68
N ARG A 156 68.55 45.82 -103.27
CA ARG A 156 68.88 44.46 -102.83
C ARG A 156 69.48 44.43 -101.41
N GLN A 157 70.41 45.33 -101.12
CA GLN A 157 71.11 45.41 -99.82
C GLN A 157 70.18 45.88 -98.70
N LEU A 158 69.25 46.80 -98.99
CA LEU A 158 68.27 47.26 -98.00
C LEU A 158 67.27 46.16 -97.62
N LEU A 159 66.78 45.38 -98.60
CA LEU A 159 65.90 44.25 -98.34
C LEU A 159 66.61 43.15 -97.55
N GLU A 160 67.90 42.91 -97.83
CA GLU A 160 68.73 41.97 -97.09
C GLU A 160 68.89 42.42 -95.62
N LEU A 161 69.12 43.71 -95.37
CA LEU A 161 69.18 44.27 -94.02
C LEU A 161 67.84 44.14 -93.26
N MET A 162 66.70 44.42 -93.92
CA MET A 162 65.38 44.26 -93.28
C MET A 162 65.04 42.80 -92.98
N LEU A 163 65.43 41.87 -93.87
CA LEU A 163 65.27 40.44 -93.64
C LEU A 163 66.18 39.97 -92.49
N GLU A 164 67.41 40.50 -92.41
CA GLU A 164 68.34 40.15 -91.34
C GLU A 164 67.86 40.70 -89.99
N GLN A 165 67.41 41.96 -89.92
CA GLN A 165 66.78 42.53 -88.72
C GLN A 165 65.49 41.79 -88.33
N GLY A 166 64.71 41.30 -89.30
CA GLY A 166 63.54 40.46 -89.05
C GLY A 166 63.91 39.12 -88.40
N LYS A 167 64.93 38.45 -88.92
CA LYS A 167 65.48 37.21 -88.33
C LYS A 167 66.10 37.46 -86.96
N GLU A 168 66.79 38.57 -86.76
CA GLU A 168 67.36 38.96 -85.47
C GLU A 168 66.28 39.25 -84.44
N MET A 169 65.20 39.94 -84.84
CA MET A 169 64.04 40.19 -83.99
C MET A 169 63.34 38.89 -83.61
N GLU A 170 63.14 37.99 -84.58
CA GLU A 170 62.56 36.66 -84.32
C GLU A 170 63.47 35.81 -83.41
N SER A 171 64.78 35.85 -83.63
CA SER A 171 65.76 35.16 -82.78
C SER A 171 65.81 35.74 -81.37
N SER A 172 65.70 37.06 -81.22
CA SER A 172 65.64 37.74 -79.93
C SER A 172 64.35 37.41 -79.19
N LYS A 173 63.21 37.46 -79.87
CA LYS A 173 61.91 37.06 -79.33
C LYS A 173 61.92 35.59 -78.88
N ALA A 174 62.46 34.69 -79.70
CA ALA A 174 62.59 33.28 -79.36
C ALA A 174 63.54 33.03 -78.18
N ALA A 175 64.57 33.88 -77.99
CA ALA A 175 65.41 33.84 -76.80
C ALA A 175 64.65 34.26 -75.54
N TYR A 176 63.88 35.35 -75.60
CA TYR A 176 63.03 35.79 -74.48
C TYR A 176 61.93 34.80 -74.12
N GLU A 177 61.31 34.15 -75.12
CA GLU A 177 60.32 33.10 -74.88
C GLU A 177 60.96 31.92 -74.13
N LYS A 178 62.17 31.51 -74.51
CA LYS A 178 62.94 30.47 -73.78
C LYS A 178 63.29 30.89 -72.35
N ASP A 179 63.73 32.13 -72.15
CA ASP A 179 64.08 32.64 -70.81
C ASP A 179 62.84 32.73 -69.91
N LEU A 180 61.70 33.14 -70.48
CA LEU A 180 60.41 33.20 -69.78
C LEU A 180 59.92 31.81 -69.38
N ASP A 181 60.00 30.83 -70.28
CA ASP A 181 59.61 29.44 -70.01
C ASP A 181 60.54 28.79 -68.98
N PHE A 182 61.85 29.08 -69.05
CA PHE A 182 62.81 28.66 -68.03
C PHE A 182 62.46 29.20 -66.65
N LEU A 183 62.18 30.51 -66.55
CA LEU A 183 61.86 31.15 -65.28
C LEU A 183 60.53 30.62 -64.69
N LYS A 184 59.50 30.42 -65.53
CA LYS A 184 58.25 29.80 -65.11
C LYS A 184 58.47 28.37 -64.59
N ALA A 185 59.26 27.57 -65.29
CA ALA A 185 59.59 26.20 -64.86
C ALA A 185 60.44 26.17 -63.58
N GLU A 186 61.26 27.19 -63.32
CA GLU A 186 61.97 27.34 -62.05
C GLU A 186 61.03 27.69 -60.90
N HIS A 187 60.15 28.67 -61.09
CA HIS A 187 59.14 29.03 -60.09
C HIS A 187 58.16 27.88 -59.79
N GLU A 188 57.75 27.12 -60.80
CA GLU A 188 56.89 25.95 -60.60
C GLU A 188 57.59 24.89 -59.73
N ARG A 189 58.87 24.62 -59.99
CA ARG A 189 59.69 23.71 -59.16
C ARG A 189 59.83 24.21 -57.71
N ASP A 190 60.05 25.50 -57.51
CA ASP A 190 60.17 26.07 -56.16
C ASP A 190 58.84 25.97 -55.39
N LEU A 191 57.71 26.21 -56.06
CA LEU A 191 56.38 26.05 -55.46
C LEU A 191 56.07 24.60 -55.11
N GLU A 192 56.42 23.65 -55.98
CA GLU A 192 56.27 22.22 -55.70
C GLU A 192 57.15 21.78 -54.52
N TYR A 193 58.38 22.26 -54.45
CA TYR A 193 59.28 21.98 -53.33
C TYR A 193 58.69 22.48 -52.00
N LEU A 194 58.25 23.74 -51.95
CA LEU A 194 57.65 24.32 -50.75
C LEU A 194 56.36 23.60 -50.34
N LYS A 195 55.50 23.26 -51.30
CA LYS A 195 54.29 22.47 -51.04
C LYS A 195 54.63 21.11 -50.43
N ALA A 196 55.64 20.41 -50.98
CA ALA A 196 56.06 19.12 -50.46
C ALA A 196 56.70 19.22 -49.06
N GLU A 197 57.41 20.31 -48.76
CA GLU A 197 57.96 20.59 -47.43
C GLU A 197 56.84 20.83 -46.41
N HIS A 198 55.88 21.70 -46.73
CA HIS A 198 54.71 21.93 -45.86
C HIS A 198 53.83 20.70 -45.71
N GLU A 199 53.67 19.88 -46.75
CA GLU A 199 52.94 18.62 -46.66
C GLU A 199 53.64 17.65 -45.68
N LYS A 200 54.98 17.59 -45.71
CA LYS A 200 55.75 16.81 -44.74
C LYS A 200 55.58 17.36 -43.32
N GLU A 201 55.74 18.66 -43.11
CA GLU A 201 55.55 19.31 -41.80
C GLU A 201 54.14 19.07 -41.25
N THR A 202 53.11 19.25 -42.06
CA THR A 202 51.72 18.99 -41.65
C THR A 202 51.47 17.52 -41.35
N SER A 203 52.08 16.60 -42.10
CA SER A 203 51.99 15.16 -41.79
C SER A 203 52.68 14.80 -40.47
N GLN A 204 53.81 15.45 -40.17
CA GLN A 204 54.55 15.26 -38.94
C GLN A 204 53.77 15.80 -37.74
N LEU A 205 53.28 17.04 -37.83
CA LEU A 205 52.46 17.65 -36.78
C LEU A 205 51.19 16.85 -36.51
N LYS A 206 50.52 16.34 -37.55
CA LYS A 206 49.36 15.44 -37.39
C LYS A 206 49.73 14.18 -36.62
N LYS A 207 50.89 13.59 -36.89
CA LYS A 207 51.38 12.39 -36.19
C LYS A 207 51.67 12.69 -34.70
N GLU A 208 52.34 13.79 -34.42
CA GLU A 208 52.64 14.23 -33.05
C GLU A 208 51.35 14.54 -32.27
N LEU A 209 50.38 15.18 -32.90
CA LEU A 209 49.07 15.47 -32.32
C LEU A 209 48.28 14.20 -31.99
N GLU A 210 48.27 13.21 -32.88
CA GLU A 210 47.63 11.91 -32.60
C GLU A 210 48.34 11.15 -31.48
N GLN A 211 49.67 11.21 -31.41
CA GLN A 211 50.44 10.62 -30.30
C GLN A 211 50.14 11.31 -28.97
N ALA A 212 50.08 12.65 -28.95
CA ALA A 212 49.72 13.41 -27.75
C ALA A 212 48.29 13.10 -27.29
N LYS A 213 47.33 13.02 -28.21
CA LYS A 213 45.94 12.61 -27.89
C LYS A 213 45.88 11.20 -27.31
N ALA A 214 46.63 10.25 -27.87
CA ALA A 214 46.69 8.89 -27.37
C ALA A 214 47.26 8.85 -25.93
N ALA A 215 48.34 9.59 -25.69
CA ALA A 215 48.96 9.70 -24.37
C ALA A 215 48.02 10.33 -23.33
N ILE A 216 47.33 11.42 -23.67
CA ILE A 216 46.34 12.06 -22.79
C ILE A 216 45.20 11.10 -22.47
N LYS A 217 44.70 10.36 -23.48
CA LYS A 217 43.64 9.37 -23.28
C LYS A 217 44.07 8.23 -22.35
N GLU A 218 45.30 7.74 -22.50
CA GLU A 218 45.85 6.70 -21.63
C GLU A 218 46.05 7.20 -20.20
N GLN A 219 46.53 8.43 -20.03
CA GLN A 219 46.65 9.08 -18.73
C GLN A 219 45.28 9.27 -18.08
N ALA A 220 44.27 9.75 -18.82
CA ALA A 220 42.91 9.90 -18.31
C ALA A 220 42.30 8.56 -17.87
N ASN A 221 42.52 7.49 -18.65
CA ASN A 221 42.05 6.15 -18.29
C ASN A 221 42.71 5.64 -17.00
N SER A 222 44.03 5.81 -16.86
CA SER A 222 44.75 5.34 -15.67
C SER A 222 44.37 6.13 -14.40
N VAL A 223 44.13 7.44 -14.53
CA VAL A 223 43.61 8.26 -13.42
C VAL A 223 42.21 7.82 -13.04
N ASN A 224 41.30 7.64 -13.99
CA ASN A 224 39.94 7.17 -13.73
C ASN A 224 39.92 5.78 -13.08
N GLU A 225 40.80 4.87 -13.51
CA GLU A 225 40.93 3.53 -12.93
C GLU A 225 41.45 3.60 -11.48
N ALA A 226 42.46 4.43 -11.22
CA ALA A 226 42.99 4.64 -9.88
C ALA A 226 41.98 5.29 -8.93
N GLU A 227 41.23 6.30 -9.40
CA GLU A 227 40.16 6.95 -8.64
C GLU A 227 39.03 5.97 -8.31
N LEU A 228 38.60 5.16 -9.29
CA LEU A 228 37.58 4.14 -9.09
C LEU A 228 38.04 3.11 -8.06
N GLU A 229 39.29 2.67 -8.11
CA GLU A 229 39.82 1.68 -7.17
C GLU A 229 39.99 2.25 -5.75
N ALA A 230 40.43 3.50 -5.64
CA ALA A 230 40.46 4.20 -4.36
C ALA A 230 39.06 4.35 -3.75
N GLN A 231 38.06 4.69 -4.58
CA GLN A 231 36.68 4.82 -4.15
C GLN A 231 36.09 3.48 -3.71
N LYS A 232 36.35 2.39 -4.45
CA LYS A 232 35.96 1.03 -4.04
C LYS A 232 36.58 0.64 -2.71
N SER A 233 37.88 0.90 -2.52
CA SER A 233 38.58 0.59 -1.27
C SER A 233 37.99 1.38 -0.09
N GLN A 234 37.66 2.65 -0.27
CA GLN A 234 36.96 3.44 0.74
C GLN A 234 35.57 2.84 1.06
N PHE A 235 34.79 2.48 0.05
CA PHE A 235 33.49 1.87 0.28
C PHE A 235 33.60 0.53 1.00
N GLU A 236 34.56 -0.31 0.62
CA GLU A 236 34.81 -1.59 1.30
C GLU A 236 35.14 -1.39 2.78
N GLN A 237 36.05 -0.44 3.10
CA GLN A 237 36.38 -0.09 4.49
C GLN A 237 35.16 0.44 5.26
N THR A 238 34.34 1.30 4.64
CA THR A 238 33.12 1.80 5.31
C THR A 238 32.11 0.70 5.57
N VAL A 239 31.95 -0.25 4.64
CA VAL A 239 31.05 -1.39 4.78
C VAL A 239 31.56 -2.33 5.88
N GLU A 240 32.86 -2.60 5.93
CA GLU A 240 33.47 -3.40 7.00
C GLU A 240 33.31 -2.74 8.37
N SER A 241 33.54 -1.43 8.46
CA SER A 241 33.34 -0.65 9.69
C SER A 241 31.89 -0.69 10.16
N LEU A 242 30.93 -0.48 9.26
CA LEU A 242 29.50 -0.54 9.57
C LEU A 242 29.07 -1.96 9.99
N LYS A 243 29.57 -3.00 9.33
CA LYS A 243 29.32 -4.39 9.72
C LYS A 243 29.86 -4.68 11.12
N ALA A 244 31.06 -4.20 11.44
CA ALA A 244 31.66 -4.37 12.76
C ALA A 244 30.86 -3.65 13.85
N GLN A 245 30.42 -2.41 13.59
CA GLN A 245 29.53 -1.66 14.49
C GLN A 245 28.21 -2.39 14.70
N HIS A 246 27.56 -2.83 13.62
CA HIS A 246 26.29 -3.55 13.72
C HIS A 246 26.44 -4.87 14.49
N GLN A 247 27.53 -5.61 14.27
CA GLN A 247 27.82 -6.82 15.01
C GLN A 247 28.01 -6.53 16.51
N GLN A 248 28.72 -5.45 16.84
CA GLN A 248 28.90 -4.99 18.21
C GLN A 248 27.57 -4.62 18.87
N ASP A 249 26.69 -3.90 18.18
CA ASP A 249 25.36 -3.52 18.70
C ASP A 249 24.48 -4.75 18.95
N LEU A 250 24.50 -5.73 18.04
CA LEU A 250 23.78 -7.00 18.21
C LEU A 250 24.28 -7.77 19.43
N ASP A 251 25.59 -7.80 19.66
CA ASP A 251 26.16 -8.50 20.81
C ASP A 251 25.87 -7.76 22.12
N ALA A 252 25.87 -6.42 22.12
CA ALA A 252 25.43 -5.62 23.26
C ALA A 252 23.96 -5.89 23.64
N LEU A 253 23.06 -5.88 22.65
CA LEU A 253 21.64 -6.17 22.87
C LEU A 253 21.41 -7.60 23.37
N ARG A 254 22.21 -8.56 22.89
CA ARG A 254 22.16 -9.95 23.37
C ARG A 254 22.58 -10.07 24.83
N GLU A 255 23.62 -9.34 25.26
CA GLU A 255 24.02 -9.33 26.67
C GLU A 255 22.97 -8.65 27.55
N GLU A 256 22.40 -7.52 27.12
CA GLU A 256 21.29 -6.87 27.83
C GLU A 256 20.11 -7.83 28.03
N HIS A 257 19.65 -8.51 26.96
CA HIS A 257 18.59 -9.51 27.08
C HIS A 257 18.96 -10.70 27.97
N LYS A 258 20.24 -11.12 28.00
CA LYS A 258 20.69 -12.17 28.94
C LYS A 258 20.61 -11.71 30.38
N GLU A 259 21.01 -10.47 30.67
CA GLU A 259 20.92 -9.88 32.00
C GLU A 259 19.46 -9.73 32.44
N GLU A 260 18.59 -9.20 31.58
CA GLU A 260 17.15 -9.08 31.84
C GLU A 260 16.50 -10.44 32.11
N THR A 261 16.80 -11.45 31.29
CA THR A 261 16.23 -12.79 31.48
C THR A 261 16.77 -13.48 32.73
N ALA A 262 18.02 -13.21 33.13
CA ALA A 262 18.57 -13.68 34.40
C ALA A 262 17.85 -13.02 35.58
N HIS A 263 17.66 -11.70 35.55
CA HIS A 263 16.95 -10.96 36.59
C HIS A 263 15.50 -11.44 36.75
N LEU A 264 14.76 -11.56 35.64
CA LEU A 264 13.37 -12.05 35.66
C LEU A 264 13.27 -13.49 36.18
N ARG A 265 14.26 -14.34 35.87
CA ARG A 265 14.30 -15.70 36.41
C ARG A 265 14.51 -15.71 37.92
N GLU A 266 15.39 -14.84 38.43
CA GLU A 266 15.63 -14.70 39.86
C GLU A 266 14.37 -14.21 40.59
N GLU A 267 13.70 -13.17 40.07
CA GLU A 267 12.45 -12.67 40.63
C GLU A 267 11.35 -13.74 40.65
N LEU A 268 11.21 -14.51 39.56
CA LEU A 268 10.26 -15.62 39.51
C LEU A 268 10.59 -16.71 40.53
N GLU A 269 11.87 -17.02 40.75
CA GLU A 269 12.28 -17.98 41.76
C GLU A 269 11.97 -17.49 43.18
N GLN A 270 12.25 -16.22 43.47
CA GLN A 270 11.92 -15.60 44.75
C GLN A 270 10.40 -15.58 45.00
N ALA A 271 9.62 -15.20 43.98
CA ALA A 271 8.16 -15.19 44.04
C ALA A 271 7.61 -16.60 44.29
N LYS A 272 8.11 -17.63 43.59
CA LYS A 272 7.73 -19.03 43.81
C LYS A 272 8.05 -19.50 45.22
N LYS A 273 9.27 -19.24 45.71
CA LYS A 273 9.63 -19.55 47.11
C LYS A 273 8.71 -18.86 48.12
N SER A 274 8.29 -17.62 47.85
CA SER A 274 7.34 -16.90 48.72
C SER A 274 5.94 -17.52 48.69
N LEU A 275 5.51 -18.00 47.52
CA LEU A 275 4.23 -18.67 47.33
C LEU A 275 4.22 -20.01 48.07
N GLU A 276 5.25 -20.84 47.87
CA GLU A 276 5.43 -22.13 48.55
C GLU A 276 5.41 -21.96 50.06
N LYS A 277 6.12 -20.95 50.60
CA LYS A 277 6.08 -20.62 52.03
C LYS A 277 4.66 -20.29 52.52
N ARG A 278 3.88 -19.53 51.75
CA ARG A 278 2.49 -19.20 52.10
C ARG A 278 1.59 -20.43 52.03
N GLU A 279 1.77 -21.29 51.04
CA GLU A 279 1.02 -22.52 50.87
C GLU A 279 1.27 -23.50 52.03
N ILE A 280 2.52 -23.66 52.45
CA ILE A 280 2.89 -24.43 53.65
C ILE A 280 2.19 -23.85 54.88
N ALA A 281 2.27 -22.53 55.10
CA ALA A 281 1.63 -21.89 56.24
C ALA A 281 0.09 -22.05 56.25
N LEU A 282 -0.55 -21.99 55.08
CA LEU A 282 -1.99 -22.23 54.95
C LEU A 282 -2.35 -23.68 55.24
N ASN A 283 -1.58 -24.64 54.74
CA ASN A 283 -1.80 -26.06 54.99
C ASN A 283 -1.59 -26.43 56.46
N GLU A 284 -0.54 -25.89 57.09
CA GLU A 284 -0.30 -26.05 58.53
C GLU A 284 -1.42 -25.43 59.36
N ALA A 285 -1.84 -24.20 59.04
CA ALA A 285 -2.96 -23.54 59.71
C ALA A 285 -4.28 -24.32 59.55
N GLY A 286 -4.55 -24.86 58.36
CA GLY A 286 -5.69 -25.74 58.11
C GLY A 286 -5.62 -27.04 58.91
N SER A 287 -4.45 -27.69 58.94
CA SER A 287 -4.23 -28.90 59.72
C SER A 287 -4.37 -28.65 61.23
N ILE A 288 -3.87 -27.52 61.73
CA ILE A 288 -4.00 -27.12 63.13
C ILE A 288 -5.47 -26.78 63.46
N ALA A 289 -6.17 -26.08 62.57
CA ALA A 289 -7.59 -25.78 62.74
C ALA A 289 -8.44 -27.05 62.81
N VAL A 290 -8.20 -28.01 61.90
CA VAL A 290 -8.88 -29.32 61.91
C VAL A 290 -8.55 -30.10 63.18
N ALA A 291 -7.28 -30.14 63.60
CA ALA A 291 -6.88 -30.82 64.83
C ALA A 291 -7.49 -30.16 66.08
N ALA A 292 -7.54 -28.83 66.15
CA ALA A 292 -8.15 -28.09 67.26
C ALA A 292 -9.67 -28.28 67.32
N LEU A 293 -10.34 -28.38 66.17
CA LEU A 293 -11.77 -28.70 66.09
C LEU A 293 -12.04 -30.13 66.55
N GLN A 294 -11.21 -31.10 66.15
CA GLN A 294 -11.31 -32.50 66.60
C GLN A 294 -11.05 -32.64 68.11
N ILE A 295 -10.07 -31.92 68.67
CA ILE A 295 -9.78 -31.95 70.12
C ILE A 295 -10.95 -31.40 70.93
N ASN A 296 -11.58 -30.31 70.48
CA ASN A 296 -12.72 -29.73 71.20
C ASN A 296 -14.00 -30.57 71.07
N GLY A 297 -14.07 -31.55 70.16
CA GLY A 297 -15.18 -32.48 70.02
C GLY A 297 -16.53 -31.83 69.67
N VAL A 298 -16.51 -30.58 69.19
CA VAL A 298 -17.72 -29.77 68.96
C VAL A 298 -18.57 -30.37 67.84
N PHE A 299 -17.93 -30.96 66.82
CA PHE A 299 -18.63 -31.61 65.72
C PHE A 299 -19.30 -32.90 66.15
N GLU A 300 -18.63 -33.72 66.95
CA GLU A 300 -19.17 -34.94 67.54
C GLU A 300 -20.34 -34.61 68.49
N ALA A 301 -20.20 -33.57 69.31
CA ALA A 301 -21.27 -33.08 70.18
C ALA A 301 -22.47 -32.55 69.38
N ALA A 302 -22.24 -31.78 68.31
CA ALA A 302 -23.30 -31.27 67.44
C ALA A 302 -24.02 -32.40 66.67
N GLN A 303 -23.27 -33.40 66.22
CA GLN A 303 -23.81 -34.58 65.56
C GLN A 303 -24.64 -35.44 66.54
N ALA A 304 -24.14 -35.65 67.76
CA ALA A 304 -24.88 -36.35 68.81
C ALA A 304 -26.17 -35.61 69.18
N ALA A 305 -26.13 -34.28 69.33
CA ALA A 305 -27.32 -33.47 69.60
C ALA A 305 -28.35 -33.54 68.45
N SER A 306 -27.88 -33.50 67.20
CA SER A 306 -28.75 -33.65 66.02
C SER A 306 -29.40 -35.03 65.97
N GLN A 307 -28.62 -36.08 66.25
CA GLN A 307 -29.12 -37.47 66.30
C GLN A 307 -30.17 -37.64 67.41
N GLN A 308 -29.92 -37.10 68.61
CA GLN A 308 -30.88 -37.11 69.72
C GLN A 308 -32.18 -36.38 69.37
N TYR A 309 -32.11 -35.27 68.62
CA TYR A 309 -33.31 -34.58 68.15
C TYR A 309 -34.11 -35.44 67.18
N ILE A 310 -33.46 -36.08 66.20
CA ILE A 310 -34.11 -36.98 65.25
C ILE A 310 -34.78 -38.16 65.97
N GLU A 311 -34.10 -38.77 66.94
CA GLU A 311 -34.66 -39.86 67.75
C GLU A 311 -35.86 -39.43 68.57
N ASN A 312 -35.83 -38.22 69.16
CA ASN A 312 -36.99 -37.68 69.86
C ASN A 312 -38.19 -37.49 68.92
N ILE A 313 -37.97 -36.92 67.73
CA ILE A 313 -39.03 -36.72 66.74
C ILE A 313 -39.62 -38.06 66.30
N ARG A 314 -38.78 -39.08 66.05
CA ARG A 314 -39.22 -40.44 65.71
C ARG A 314 -40.02 -41.07 66.85
N SER A 315 -39.50 -41.04 68.07
CA SER A 315 -40.18 -41.58 69.25
C SER A 315 -41.54 -40.92 69.51
N LEU A 316 -41.62 -39.60 69.33
CA LEU A 316 -42.89 -38.86 69.41
C LEU A 316 -43.87 -39.30 68.31
N SER A 317 -43.40 -39.45 67.07
CA SER A 317 -44.22 -39.92 65.96
C SER A 317 -44.75 -41.34 66.20
N ASP A 318 -43.89 -42.25 66.65
CA ASP A 318 -44.27 -43.65 66.94
C ASP A 318 -45.28 -43.71 68.09
N ARG A 319 -45.06 -42.90 69.14
CA ARG A 319 -46.01 -42.77 70.25
C ARG A 319 -47.36 -42.21 69.77
N GLN A 320 -47.33 -41.21 68.89
CA GLN A 320 -48.56 -40.63 68.33
C GLN A 320 -49.29 -41.65 67.44
N ALA A 321 -48.57 -42.43 66.64
CA ALA A 321 -49.14 -43.50 65.84
C ALA A 321 -49.77 -44.59 66.72
N ALA A 322 -49.13 -44.98 67.82
CA ALA A 322 -49.67 -45.94 68.79
C ALA A 322 -50.95 -45.42 69.45
N ILE A 323 -50.99 -44.15 69.86
CA ILE A 323 -52.19 -43.52 70.42
C ILE A 323 -53.34 -43.49 69.39
N CYS A 324 -53.05 -43.14 68.14
CA CYS A 324 -54.03 -43.16 67.06
C CYS A 324 -54.57 -44.57 66.82
N ALA A 325 -53.69 -45.58 66.74
CA ALA A 325 -54.09 -46.97 66.56
C ALA A 325 -54.97 -47.48 67.72
N GLN A 326 -54.61 -47.16 68.97
CA GLN A 326 -55.42 -47.51 70.13
C GLN A 326 -56.79 -46.83 70.06
N ARG A 327 -56.83 -45.54 69.74
CA ARG A 327 -58.07 -44.77 69.63
C ARG A 327 -58.96 -45.27 68.50
N ASP A 328 -58.40 -45.71 67.38
CA ASP A 328 -59.15 -46.32 66.28
C ASP A 328 -59.80 -47.64 66.68
N VAL A 329 -59.10 -48.47 67.49
CA VAL A 329 -59.68 -49.70 68.04
C VAL A 329 -60.81 -49.38 69.01
N GLU A 330 -60.59 -48.46 69.96
CA GLU A 330 -61.62 -48.02 70.91
C GLU A 330 -62.85 -47.47 70.18
N ASN A 331 -62.65 -46.59 69.20
CA ASN A 331 -63.71 -46.04 68.37
C ASN A 331 -64.47 -47.15 67.62
N ARG A 332 -63.77 -48.14 67.04
CA ARG A 332 -64.42 -49.27 66.35
C ARG A 332 -65.31 -50.07 67.29
N VAL A 333 -64.83 -50.38 68.50
CA VAL A 333 -65.60 -51.08 69.53
C VAL A 333 -66.84 -50.27 69.92
N GLU A 334 -66.70 -48.96 70.11
CA GLU A 334 -67.84 -48.09 70.42
C GLU A 334 -68.87 -48.03 69.29
N VAL A 335 -68.41 -47.94 68.03
CA VAL A 335 -69.29 -47.95 66.85
C VAL A 335 -70.03 -49.27 66.73
N GLU A 336 -69.35 -50.40 66.91
CA GLU A 336 -69.98 -51.73 66.89
C GLU A 336 -71.02 -51.89 68.00
N ARG A 337 -70.72 -51.40 69.22
CA ARG A 337 -71.68 -51.38 70.33
C ARG A 337 -72.93 -50.57 69.99
N LYS A 338 -72.75 -49.37 69.43
CA LYS A 338 -73.87 -48.51 69.01
C LYS A 338 -74.69 -49.14 67.88
N LEU A 339 -74.05 -49.85 66.94
CA LEU A 339 -74.74 -50.59 65.88
C LEU A 339 -75.59 -51.73 66.46
N LYS A 340 -75.06 -52.55 67.37
CA LYS A 340 -75.83 -53.61 68.04
C LYS A 340 -77.04 -53.06 68.80
N GLU A 341 -76.85 -51.98 69.56
CA GLU A 341 -77.98 -51.32 70.24
C GLU A 341 -79.03 -50.77 69.26
N ALA A 342 -78.60 -50.27 68.10
CA ALA A 342 -79.51 -49.78 67.06
C ALA A 342 -80.27 -50.93 66.38
N GLU A 343 -79.60 -52.04 66.08
CA GLU A 343 -80.20 -53.26 65.52
C GLU A 343 -81.25 -53.85 66.46
N GLU A 344 -80.95 -53.97 67.76
CA GLU A 344 -81.90 -54.46 68.76
C GLU A 344 -83.15 -53.56 68.85
N LYS A 345 -82.96 -52.24 68.82
CA LYS A 345 -84.08 -51.27 68.81
C LYS A 345 -84.92 -51.38 67.54
N CYS A 346 -84.29 -51.55 66.37
CA CYS A 346 -85.01 -51.75 65.11
C CYS A 346 -85.79 -53.07 65.11
N ALA A 347 -85.17 -54.17 65.57
CA ALA A 347 -85.82 -55.46 65.68
C ALA A 347 -87.01 -55.43 66.63
N ALA A 348 -86.88 -54.76 67.79
CA ALA A 348 -87.99 -54.57 68.73
C ALA A 348 -89.13 -53.74 68.11
N MET A 349 -88.79 -52.68 67.36
CA MET A 349 -89.77 -51.85 66.66
C MET A 349 -90.50 -52.64 65.56
N GLU A 350 -89.78 -53.41 64.75
CA GLU A 350 -90.37 -54.28 63.72
C GLU A 350 -91.28 -55.35 64.33
N TYR A 351 -90.85 -55.98 65.42
CA TYR A 351 -91.65 -56.97 66.15
C TYR A 351 -92.95 -56.36 66.67
N ALA A 352 -92.87 -55.16 67.29
CA ALA A 352 -94.04 -54.44 67.78
C ALA A 352 -94.99 -54.04 66.63
N SER A 353 -94.45 -53.64 65.49
CA SER A 353 -95.23 -53.30 64.29
C SER A 353 -95.95 -54.53 63.72
N LYS A 354 -95.22 -55.65 63.54
CA LYS A 354 -95.79 -56.94 63.10
C LYS A 354 -96.92 -57.40 64.00
N ARG A 355 -96.72 -57.34 65.33
CA ARG A 355 -97.76 -57.69 66.32
C ARG A 355 -99.03 -56.84 66.17
N LYS A 356 -98.89 -55.54 65.90
CA LYS A 356 -100.04 -54.66 65.66
C LYS A 356 -100.77 -55.02 64.37
N CYS A 357 -100.04 -55.31 63.29
CA CYS A 357 -100.64 -55.77 62.03
C CYS A 357 -101.39 -57.09 62.20
N GLU A 358 -100.78 -58.08 62.85
CA GLU A 358 -101.43 -59.38 63.14
C GLU A 358 -102.70 -59.21 63.97
N ALA A 359 -102.67 -58.36 65.01
CA ALA A 359 -103.84 -58.05 65.82
C ALA A 359 -104.96 -57.40 64.99
N MET A 360 -104.60 -56.45 64.11
CA MET A 360 -105.55 -55.79 63.21
C MET A 360 -106.15 -56.77 62.18
N GLU A 361 -105.35 -57.69 61.64
CA GLU A 361 -105.82 -58.75 60.75
C GLU A 361 -106.79 -59.71 61.46
N GLN A 362 -106.50 -60.08 62.71
CA GLN A 362 -107.40 -60.90 63.52
C GLN A 362 -108.71 -60.17 63.82
N GLU A 363 -108.66 -58.88 64.17
CA GLU A 363 -109.86 -58.07 64.41
C GLU A 363 -110.70 -57.93 63.13
N ALA A 364 -110.05 -57.73 61.97
CA ALA A 364 -110.74 -57.69 60.67
C ALA A 364 -111.39 -59.03 60.31
N LYS A 365 -110.72 -60.16 60.58
CA LYS A 365 -111.29 -61.51 60.41
C LYS A 365 -112.49 -61.73 61.32
N GLN A 366 -112.39 -61.37 62.59
CA GLN A 366 -113.51 -61.48 63.53
C GLN A 366 -114.70 -60.63 63.07
N LYS A 367 -114.47 -59.40 62.61
CA LYS A 367 -115.54 -58.53 62.07
C LYS A 367 -116.17 -59.11 60.81
N SER A 368 -115.39 -59.70 59.90
CA SER A 368 -115.91 -60.31 58.67
C SER A 368 -116.69 -61.59 58.96
N GLU A 369 -116.23 -62.43 59.90
CA GLU A 369 -116.95 -63.61 60.39
C GLU A 369 -118.26 -63.21 61.11
N ALA A 370 -118.22 -62.20 61.95
CA ALA A 370 -119.42 -61.63 62.59
C ALA A 370 -120.41 -61.07 61.54
N TYR A 371 -119.90 -60.42 60.50
CA TYR A 371 -120.72 -59.95 59.39
C TYR A 371 -121.33 -61.12 58.60
N TRP A 372 -120.54 -62.16 58.28
CA TRP A 372 -121.00 -63.35 57.58
C TRP A 372 -122.01 -64.17 58.38
N THR A 373 -121.85 -64.28 59.70
CA THR A 373 -122.83 -64.94 60.58
C THR A 373 -124.14 -64.16 60.63
N GLU A 374 -124.10 -62.83 60.68
CA GLU A 374 -125.30 -61.98 60.60
C GLU A 374 -126.02 -62.10 59.24
N VAL A 375 -125.27 -62.09 58.13
CA VAL A 375 -125.83 -62.32 56.79
C VAL A 375 -126.44 -63.72 56.69
N SER A 376 -125.75 -64.74 57.19
CA SER A 376 -126.25 -66.12 57.21
C SER A 376 -127.53 -66.24 58.03
N ARG A 377 -127.60 -65.57 59.20
CA ARG A 377 -128.80 -65.50 60.04
C ARG A 377 -129.97 -64.83 59.32
N ARG A 378 -129.73 -63.72 58.61
CA ARG A 378 -130.76 -63.04 57.79
C ARG A 378 -131.21 -63.90 56.61
N LEU A 379 -130.29 -64.60 55.96
CA LEU A 379 -130.61 -65.51 54.87
C LEU A 379 -131.43 -66.70 55.38
N GLN A 380 -131.10 -67.20 56.56
CA GLN A 380 -131.83 -68.28 57.23
C GLN A 380 -133.24 -67.84 57.63
N SER A 381 -133.42 -66.63 58.17
CA SER A 381 -134.76 -66.09 58.43
C SER A 381 -135.55 -65.84 57.13
N PHE A 382 -134.87 -65.44 56.04
CA PHE A 382 -135.51 -65.35 54.72
C PHE A 382 -135.97 -66.73 54.21
N TYR A 383 -135.14 -67.77 54.36
CA TYR A 383 -135.53 -69.16 54.03
C TYR A 383 -136.69 -69.65 54.89
N GLU A 384 -136.70 -69.36 56.19
CA GLU A 384 -137.80 -69.71 57.11
C GLU A 384 -139.10 -69.00 56.73
N ASN A 385 -139.04 -67.68 56.48
CA ASN A 385 -140.19 -66.92 55.99
C ASN A 385 -140.70 -67.43 54.63
N HIS A 386 -139.80 -67.82 53.71
CA HIS A 386 -140.21 -68.36 52.41
C HIS A 386 -140.78 -69.78 52.53
N ARG A 387 -140.30 -70.58 53.48
CA ARG A 387 -140.86 -71.89 53.85
C ARG A 387 -142.24 -71.74 54.52
N GLU A 388 -142.44 -70.69 55.31
CA GLU A 388 -143.72 -70.32 55.91
C GLU A 388 -144.71 -69.76 54.87
N LEU A 389 -144.26 -68.92 53.94
CA LEU A 389 -145.06 -68.48 52.78
C LEU A 389 -145.46 -69.67 51.90
N LYS A 390 -144.55 -70.63 51.67
CA LYS A 390 -144.86 -71.88 50.96
C LYS A 390 -145.88 -72.73 51.71
N ARG A 391 -145.79 -72.83 53.04
CA ARG A 391 -146.80 -73.48 53.89
C ARG A 391 -148.16 -72.76 53.88
N LEU A 392 -148.19 -71.44 53.70
CA LEU A 392 -149.44 -70.66 53.61
C LEU A 392 -150.09 -70.73 52.22
N LEU A 393 -149.31 -70.94 51.16
CA LEU A 393 -149.81 -71.19 49.79
C LEU A 393 -150.45 -72.59 49.64
N ASP A 394 -150.08 -73.57 50.47
CA ASP A 394 -150.59 -74.95 50.40
C ASP A 394 -151.98 -75.18 51.04
N PHE A 395 -152.65 -74.15 51.60
CA PHE A 395 -153.94 -74.33 52.32
C PHE A 395 -155.15 -73.56 51.74
N GLY A 396 -155.10 -73.04 50.52
CA GLY A 396 -156.21 -72.20 50.06
C GLY A 396 -156.32 -71.93 48.57
N THR A 397 -156.26 -72.93 47.69
CA THR A 397 -157.26 -73.10 46.62
C THR A 397 -157.11 -74.45 45.89
N PRO A 398 -158.23 -75.09 45.52
CA PRO A 398 -158.27 -76.43 44.96
C PRO A 398 -158.15 -76.42 43.42
N GLY A 399 -157.48 -77.43 42.86
CA GLY A 399 -157.73 -77.85 41.47
C GLY A 399 -156.48 -78.20 40.65
N ALA A 400 -156.50 -79.42 40.11
CA ALA A 400 -155.68 -80.01 39.03
C ALA A 400 -154.21 -80.33 39.40
N GLN A 401 -153.84 -81.58 39.70
CA GLN A 401 -153.67 -82.72 38.76
C GLN A 401 -152.90 -82.33 37.49
N PHE A 402 -151.57 -82.49 37.51
CA PHE A 402 -150.83 -83.57 36.82
C PHE A 402 -149.44 -83.72 37.45
#